data_AF-A0A9D4EIW7-F1
#
_entry.id   AF-A0A9D4EIW7-F1
#
_cell.length_a   1.000
_cell.length_b   1.000
_cell.length_c   1.000
_cell.angle_alpha   90.00
_cell.angle_beta   90.00
_cell.angle_gamma   90.00
#
_symmetry.space_group_name_H-M   'P 1'
#
loop_
_entity.id
_entity.type
_entity.pdbx_description
1 polymer ?
#
loop_
_entity_poly.entity_id
_entity_poly.type
_entity_poly.pdbx_seq_one_letter_code
_entity_poly.pdbx_strand_id
1 'polypeptide(L)'
;MLQIVPRSLLVASGECDVVAPYHVTETTMFMASVAYFDSLLEMFSPAQTLNILTFVLELLDERISQYNVYPVSRAGESIIVTSGESKTIVYDNKLFTLSLYT
;
A
#
# COMPACT_ATOMS: atom_id res chain seq x y z
N MET A 1 -10.55 10.40 -7.49
CA MET A 1 -10.09 9.02 -7.26
C MET A 1 -8.56 9.06 -7.31
N LEU A 2 -7.88 8.90 -6.16
CA LEU A 2 -6.41 8.97 -6.06
C LEU A 2 -5.85 7.57 -6.34
N GLN A 3 -4.93 7.47 -7.30
CA GLN A 3 -4.34 6.19 -7.73
C GLN A 3 -2.92 6.09 -7.17
N ILE A 4 -2.68 5.09 -6.32
CA ILE A 4 -1.36 4.82 -5.74
C ILE A 4 -0.59 3.96 -6.73
N VAL A 5 0.51 4.49 -7.26
CA VAL A 5 1.32 3.82 -8.30
C VAL A 5 2.65 3.36 -7.68
N PRO A 6 2.97 2.05 -7.75
CA PRO A 6 4.28 1.53 -7.35
C PRO A 6 5.42 2.21 -8.12
N ARG A 7 6.49 2.56 -7.41
CA ARG A 7 7.69 3.20 -8.00
C ARG A 7 8.27 2.42 -9.18
N SER A 8 8.19 1.09 -9.15
CA SER A 8 8.66 0.22 -10.25
C SER A 8 7.96 0.48 -11.58
N LEU A 9 6.68 0.87 -11.56
CA LEU A 9 5.90 1.17 -12.76
C LEU A 9 6.22 2.57 -13.32
N LEU A 10 6.62 3.52 -12.46
CA LEU A 10 7.08 4.86 -12.87
C LEU A 10 8.49 4.83 -13.49
N VAL A 11 9.33 3.89 -13.06
CA VAL A 11 10.67 3.67 -13.64
C VAL A 11 10.56 2.97 -15.01
N ALA A 12 9.60 2.06 -15.17
CA ALA A 12 9.41 1.31 -16.42
C ALA A 12 8.81 2.16 -17.57
N SER A 13 8.12 3.27 -17.27
CA SER A 13 7.54 4.15 -18.29
C SER A 13 8.55 5.12 -18.92
N GLY A 14 9.81 5.13 -18.47
CA GLY A 14 10.86 6.00 -19.04
C GLY A 14 10.73 7.49 -18.69
N GLU A 15 9.68 7.87 -17.96
CA GLU A 15 9.34 9.25 -17.61
C GLU A 15 9.57 9.54 -16.12
N CYS A 16 10.66 9.00 -15.57
CA CYS A 16 11.11 9.33 -14.22
C CYS A 16 12.26 10.33 -14.35
N ASP A 17 11.94 11.62 -14.46
CA ASP A 17 12.86 12.62 -13.90
C ASP A 17 13.06 12.19 -12.45
N VAL A 18 14.27 11.74 -12.17
CA VAL A 18 14.66 11.01 -10.96
C VAL A 18 14.01 11.68 -9.75
N VAL A 19 12.92 11.09 -9.23
CA VAL A 19 12.32 11.56 -7.99
C VAL A 19 13.37 11.27 -6.93
N ALA A 20 14.12 12.31 -6.56
CA ALA A 20 15.16 12.23 -5.55
C ALA A 20 14.53 11.65 -4.28
N PRO A 21 15.26 10.78 -3.54
CA PRO A 21 14.83 10.35 -2.23
C PRO A 21 14.45 11.59 -1.42
N TYR A 22 13.20 11.66 -0.96
CA TYR A 22 12.80 12.69 -0.01
C TYR A 22 12.88 12.11 1.39
N HIS A 23 13.27 12.92 2.36
CA HIS A 23 13.32 12.51 3.76
C HIS A 23 12.19 13.21 4.49
N VAL A 24 11.47 12.46 5.32
CA VAL A 24 10.48 12.99 6.26
C VAL A 24 11.04 12.86 7.67
N THR A 25 10.86 13.89 8.49
CA THR A 25 11.38 13.92 9.86
C THR A 25 10.57 13.04 10.81
N GLU A 26 9.28 12.89 10.56
CA GLU A 26 8.38 12.07 11.37
C GLU A 26 7.43 11.25 10.50
N THR A 27 7.45 9.93 10.69
CA THR A 27 6.51 8.99 10.07
C THR A 27 6.21 7.87 11.06
N THR A 28 4.95 7.46 11.12
CA THR A 28 4.52 6.27 11.85
C THR A 28 4.21 5.17 10.86
N MET A 29 4.86 4.02 11.01
CA MET A 29 4.61 2.84 10.19
C MET A 29 3.73 1.84 10.96
N PHE A 30 2.71 1.33 10.30
CA PHE A 30 1.89 0.23 10.80
C PHE A 30 1.99 -0.95 9.85
N MET A 31 2.30 -2.12 10.42
CA MET A 31 2.31 -3.38 9.70
C MET A 31 1.23 -4.30 10.25
N ALA A 32 0.52 -4.97 9.35
CA ALA A 32 -0.46 -5.99 9.70
C ALA A 32 -0.31 -7.19 8.77
N SER A 33 -0.61 -8.37 9.29
CA SER A 33 -0.56 -9.64 8.56
C SER A 33 -1.67 -10.56 9.07
N VAL A 34 -2.20 -11.42 8.20
CA VAL A 34 -3.16 -12.46 8.60
C VAL A 34 -2.41 -13.55 9.36
N ALA A 35 -2.66 -13.64 10.67
CA ALA A 35 -2.08 -14.69 11.49
C ALA A 35 -2.51 -16.08 11.00
N TYR A 36 -1.56 -17.02 10.98
CA TYR A 36 -1.80 -18.42 10.57
C TYR A 36 -2.34 -18.56 9.13
N PHE A 37 -1.93 -17.69 8.21
CA PHE A 37 -2.35 -17.77 6.81
C PHE A 37 -2.03 -19.12 6.15
N ASP A 38 -0.89 -19.72 6.48
CA ASP A 38 -0.53 -21.07 5.99
C ASP A 38 -1.57 -22.12 6.41
N SER A 39 -2.08 -22.03 7.64
CA SER A 39 -3.14 -22.92 8.11
C SER A 39 -4.46 -22.69 7.36
N LEU A 40 -4.74 -21.47 6.89
CA LEU A 40 -5.91 -21.23 6.02
C LEU A 40 -5.77 -21.92 4.66
N LEU A 41 -4.55 -22.01 4.12
CA LEU A 41 -4.28 -22.75 2.88
C LEU A 41 -4.46 -24.27 3.05
N GLU A 42 -4.25 -24.79 4.26
CA GLU A 42 -4.46 -26.21 4.58
C GLU A 42 -5.95 -26.54 4.84
N MET A 43 -6.70 -25.60 5.43
CA MET A 43 -8.09 -25.84 5.85
C MET A 43 -9.12 -25.54 4.75
N PHE A 44 -8.80 -24.66 3.80
CA PHE A 44 -9.73 -24.17 2.80
C PHE A 44 -9.21 -24.39 1.38
N SER A 45 -10.13 -24.48 0.42
CA SER A 45 -9.75 -24.46 -0.99
C SER A 45 -9.10 -23.12 -1.37
N PRO A 46 -8.22 -23.07 -2.39
CA PRO A 46 -7.59 -21.82 -2.81
C PRO A 46 -8.57 -20.68 -3.08
N ALA A 47 -9.76 -20.99 -3.64
CA ALA A 47 -10.81 -20.00 -3.88
C ALA A 47 -11.40 -19.44 -2.58
N GLN A 48 -11.61 -20.30 -1.58
CA GLN A 48 -12.10 -19.89 -0.26
C GLN A 48 -11.06 -19.05 0.48
N THR A 49 -9.79 -19.46 0.46
CA THR A 49 -8.70 -18.69 1.08
C THR A 49 -8.54 -17.32 0.43
N LEU A 50 -8.63 -17.25 -0.90
CA LEU A 50 -8.61 -15.99 -1.63
C LEU A 50 -9.79 -15.10 -1.25
N ASN A 51 -11.01 -15.64 -1.13
CA ASN A 51 -12.18 -14.86 -0.72
C ASN A 51 -12.02 -14.32 0.71
N ILE A 52 -11.48 -15.11 1.64
CA ILE A 52 -11.20 -14.66 3.01
C ILE A 52 -10.17 -13.52 3.00
N LEU A 53 -9.07 -13.70 2.27
CA LEU A 53 -8.02 -12.69 2.17
C LEU A 53 -8.55 -11.39 1.56
N THR A 54 -9.28 -11.47 0.45
CA THR A 54 -9.92 -10.33 -0.20
C THR A 54 -10.84 -9.59 0.78
N PHE A 55 -11.70 -10.32 1.49
CA PHE A 55 -12.61 -9.71 2.47
C PHE A 55 -11.86 -8.97 3.59
N VAL A 56 -10.80 -9.56 4.15
CA VAL A 56 -9.99 -8.92 5.19
C VAL A 56 -9.30 -7.67 4.65
N LEU A 57 -8.73 -7.74 3.44
CA LEU A 57 -8.07 -6.60 2.80
C LEU A 57 -9.05 -5.47 2.49
N GLU A 58 -10.27 -5.77 2.03
CA GLU A 58 -11.33 -4.79 1.80
C GLU A 58 -11.74 -4.08 3.10
N LEU A 59 -11.87 -4.81 4.21
CA LEU A 59 -12.13 -4.21 5.52
C LEU A 59 -11.00 -3.29 5.96
N LEU A 60 -9.75 -3.68 5.72
CA LEU A 60 -8.59 -2.84 6.02
C LEU A 60 -8.58 -1.58 5.14
N ASP A 61 -8.96 -1.70 3.87
CA ASP A 61 -9.07 -0.58 2.93
C ASP A 61 -10.13 0.43 3.35
N GLU A 62 -11.29 -0.06 3.80
CA GLU A 62 -12.33 0.78 4.38
C GLU A 62 -11.79 1.55 5.60
N ARG A 63 -11.07 0.87 6.51
CA ARG A 63 -10.46 1.53 7.68
C ARG A 63 -9.40 2.54 7.29
N ILE A 64 -8.50 2.19 6.37
CA ILE A 64 -7.48 3.10 5.83
C ILE A 64 -8.13 4.36 5.28
N SER A 65 -9.25 4.24 4.54
CA SER A 65 -9.95 5.39 3.98
C SER A 65 -10.55 6.35 5.01
N GLN A 66 -10.78 5.89 6.25
CA GLN A 66 -11.31 6.69 7.35
C GLN A 66 -10.23 7.46 8.11
N TYR A 67 -8.96 7.13 7.92
CA TYR A 67 -7.83 7.74 8.63
C TYR A 67 -6.86 8.40 7.65
N ASN A 68 -6.02 9.31 8.16
CA ASN A 68 -4.94 9.90 7.36
C ASN A 68 -3.73 8.94 7.31
N VAL A 69 -3.95 7.77 6.71
CA VAL A 69 -2.97 6.70 6.54
C VAL A 69 -2.91 6.29 5.08
N TYR A 70 -1.71 5.95 4.61
CA TYR A 70 -1.47 5.67 3.21
C TYR A 70 -0.83 4.29 3.05
N PRO A 71 -1.36 3.43 2.17
CA PRO A 71 -0.77 2.13 1.94
C PRO A 71 0.53 2.26 1.16
N VAL A 72 1.56 1.57 1.64
CA VAL A 72 2.91 1.65 1.07
C VAL A 72 3.31 0.36 0.38
N SER A 73 2.94 -0.79 0.94
CA SER A 73 3.13 -2.09 0.28
C SER A 73 2.04 -3.09 0.68
N ARG A 74 1.76 -4.00 -0.25
CA ARG A 74 1.00 -5.22 -0.02
C ARG A 74 1.80 -6.38 -0.58
N ALA A 75 2.02 -7.39 0.25
CA ALA A 75 2.69 -8.62 -0.15
C ALA A 75 1.96 -9.79 0.48
N GLY A 76 1.26 -10.57 -0.36
CA GLY A 76 0.47 -11.71 0.09
C GLY A 76 -0.58 -11.31 1.13
N GLU A 77 -0.46 -11.90 2.30
CA GLU A 77 -1.31 -11.73 3.49
C GLU A 77 -0.92 -10.53 4.37
N SER A 78 0.09 -9.77 3.97
CA SER A 78 0.67 -8.68 4.74
C SER A 78 0.46 -7.31 4.07
N ILE A 79 0.16 -6.30 4.90
CA ILE A 79 -0.01 -4.90 4.50
C ILE A 79 0.84 -3.98 5.36
N ILE A 80 1.38 -2.94 4.75
CA ILE A 80 2.12 -1.88 5.42
C ILE A 80 1.53 -0.54 5.03
N VAL A 81 1.21 0.27 6.03
CA VAL A 81 0.69 1.63 5.87
C VAL A 81 1.53 2.61 6.66
N THR A 82 1.57 3.86 6.23
CA THR A 82 2.24 4.95 6.96
C THR A 82 1.29 6.10 7.24
N SER A 83 1.54 6.81 8.32
CA SER A 83 0.88 8.07 8.68
C SER A 83 1.93 9.13 8.94
N GLY A 84 1.64 10.37 8.55
CA GLY A 84 2.55 11.50 8.71
C GLY A 84 2.61 12.37 7.45
N GLU A 85 3.75 13.00 7.21
CA GLU A 85 3.95 13.86 6.05
C GLU A 85 3.89 13.07 4.75
N SER A 86 2.92 13.41 3.91
CA SER A 86 2.80 12.92 2.54
C SER A 86 3.15 14.03 1.56
N LYS A 87 3.79 13.65 0.45
CA LYS A 87 4.13 14.60 -0.61
C LYS A 87 3.23 14.38 -1.80
N THR A 88 2.42 15.37 -2.15
CA THR A 88 1.68 15.36 -3.40
C THR A 88 2.59 15.81 -4.53
N ILE A 89 2.70 14.97 -5.57
CA ILE A 89 3.35 15.32 -6.83
C ILE A 89 2.31 15.42 -7.93
N VAL A 90 2.51 16.35 -8.86
CA VAL A 90 1.72 16.47 -10.08
C VAL A 90 2.53 15.86 -11.20
N TYR A 91 1.96 14.89 -11.90
CA TYR A 91 2.56 14.26 -13.06
C TYR A 91 1.50 14.02 -14.13
N ASP A 92 1.77 14.43 -15.36
CA ASP A 92 0.82 14.34 -16.50
C ASP A 92 -0.59 14.85 -16.15
N ASN A 93 -0.68 16.05 -15.56
CA ASN A 93 -1.93 16.65 -15.05
C ASN A 93 -2.74 15.79 -14.05
N LYS A 94 -2.12 14.75 -13.47
CA LYS A 94 -2.70 13.90 -12.43
C LYS A 94 -1.97 14.12 -11.10
N LEU A 95 -2.74 14.11 -10.02
CA LEU A 95 -2.23 14.24 -8.65
C LEU A 95 -1.91 12.85 -8.10
N PHE A 96 -0.68 12.66 -7.63
CA PHE A 96 -0.25 11.45 -6.93
C PHE A 96 0.22 11.81 -5.53
N THR A 97 -0.19 11.04 -4.53
CA THR A 97 0.33 11.17 -3.17
C THR A 97 1.41 10.12 -2.96
N LEU A 98 2.65 10.58 -2.80
CA LEU A 98 3.76 9.73 -2.39
C LEU A 98 3.74 9.60 -0.87
N SER A 99 3.80 8.37 -0.39
CA SER A 99 3.95 8.03 1.03
C SER A 99 5.17 7.11 1.13
N LEU A 100 6.12 7.43 2.00
CA LEU A 100 7.44 6.78 2.00
C LEU A 100 7.56 5.57 2.93
N TYR A 101 8.44 4.67 2.51
CA TYR A 101 9.23 3.77 3.36
C TYR A 101 10.56 4.44 3.72
N THR A 102 10.98 4.29 4.98
CA THR A 102 12.39 4.31 5.36
C THR A 102 13.08 3.04 4.88
#